data_AF-A4AB59-F1
#
_entry.id   AF-A4AB59-F1
#
_cell.length_a   1.000
_cell.length_b   1.000
_cell.length_c   1.000
_cell.angle_alpha   90.00
_cell.angle_beta   90.00
_cell.angle_gamma   90.00
#
_symmetry.space_group_name_H-M   'P 1'
#
loop_
_entity.id
_entity.type
_entity.pdbx_description
1 polymer ?
#
loop_
_entity_poly.entity_id
_entity_poly.type
_entity_poly.pdbx_seq_one_letter_code
_entity_poly.pdbx_strand_id
1 'polypeptide(L)'
;MIERLSRLLRQILQVSILLPFATHASETFTSTQTVAFKDFHDPGYLLVEQDSGEAFKLWFHYEFIPYEDVLTWERGETLKLGIDPTRGSGVFRVADAKFYKVFFSDEHDPIDSVEDRCLEANGSTMGIAQCYSETYRYVSADISYLIRDLGTRRNLGYQTNNFASSMKTARQAYAALFSAVWDQRGGSVGTINQMTTMLRLMHAEKGALEGLY
;
A
#
# COMPACT_ATOMS: atom_id res chain seq x y z
N MET A 1 -6.76 26.83 -63.39
CA MET A 1 -5.64 26.54 -62.45
C MET A 1 -5.99 26.81 -60.97
N ILE A 2 -7.26 27.05 -60.62
CA ILE A 2 -7.71 27.37 -59.25
C ILE A 2 -8.54 26.22 -58.63
N GLU A 3 -9.02 25.25 -59.43
CA GLU A 3 -9.82 24.12 -58.93
C GLU A 3 -9.03 22.89 -58.44
N ARG A 4 -7.71 22.86 -58.67
CA ARG A 4 -6.86 21.76 -58.17
C ARG A 4 -6.30 21.99 -56.76
N LEU A 5 -6.35 23.22 -56.26
CA LEU A 5 -5.88 23.58 -54.91
C LEU A 5 -6.95 23.35 -53.82
N SER A 6 -8.23 23.23 -54.19
CA SER A 6 -9.31 23.00 -53.21
C SER A 6 -9.46 21.52 -52.79
N ARG A 7 -8.88 20.58 -53.53
CA ARG A 7 -8.91 19.15 -53.21
C ARG A 7 -7.78 18.68 -52.29
N LEU A 8 -6.67 19.41 -52.25
CA LEU A 8 -5.55 19.14 -51.32
C LEU A 8 -5.80 19.70 -49.91
N LEU A 9 -6.65 20.72 -49.76
CA LEU A 9 -7.02 21.29 -48.46
C LEU A 9 -8.17 20.57 -47.73
N ARG A 10 -8.85 19.62 -48.40
CA ARG A 10 -9.92 18.78 -47.79
C ARG A 10 -9.44 17.39 -47.36
N GLN A 11 -8.16 17.08 -47.54
CA GLN A 11 -7.52 15.85 -47.04
C GLN A 11 -6.61 16.09 -45.82
N ILE A 12 -6.69 17.25 -45.17
CA ILE A 12 -6.38 17.37 -43.74
C ILE A 12 -7.62 16.88 -42.99
N LEU A 13 -7.89 15.61 -43.26
CA LEU A 13 -8.79 14.73 -42.57
C LEU A 13 -8.30 14.71 -41.12
N GLN A 14 -9.09 15.32 -40.24
CA GLN A 14 -9.39 14.82 -38.90
C GLN A 14 -8.43 13.72 -38.40
N VAL A 15 -7.17 14.08 -38.13
CA VAL A 15 -6.42 13.39 -37.09
C VAL A 15 -6.83 14.11 -35.82
N SER A 16 -8.07 13.88 -35.41
CA SER A 16 -8.43 13.95 -34.00
C SER A 16 -7.50 12.94 -33.35
N ILE A 17 -6.36 13.41 -32.86
CA ILE A 17 -5.57 12.69 -31.87
C ILE A 17 -6.51 12.61 -30.67
N LEU A 18 -7.38 11.60 -30.68
CA LEU A 18 -7.88 10.96 -29.49
C LEU A 18 -6.62 10.39 -28.85
N LEU A 19 -5.89 11.27 -28.15
CA LEU A 19 -5.09 10.84 -27.02
C LEU A 19 -6.08 9.98 -26.23
N PRO A 20 -5.81 8.69 -26.00
CA PRO A 20 -6.40 8.08 -24.84
C PRO A 20 -5.91 8.98 -23.72
N PHE A 21 -6.80 9.84 -23.20
CA PHE A 21 -6.79 10.11 -21.79
C PHE A 21 -6.81 8.69 -21.23
N ALA A 22 -5.63 8.20 -20.86
CA ALA A 22 -5.52 7.17 -19.88
C ALA A 22 -6.31 7.77 -18.73
N THR A 23 -7.58 7.38 -18.66
CA THR A 23 -8.32 7.32 -17.42
C THR A 23 -7.29 6.72 -16.49
N HIS A 24 -6.71 7.54 -15.62
CA HIS A 24 -6.02 7.03 -14.46
C HIS A 24 -7.07 6.13 -13.87
N ALA A 25 -6.91 4.81 -14.04
CA ALA A 25 -7.74 3.86 -13.36
C ALA A 25 -7.61 4.32 -11.92
N SER A 26 -8.70 4.81 -11.34
CA SER A 26 -8.75 5.11 -9.92
C SER A 26 -8.31 3.80 -9.28
N GLU A 27 -7.04 3.75 -8.85
CA GLU A 27 -6.42 2.50 -8.44
C GLU A 27 -7.32 1.98 -7.33
N THR A 28 -8.02 0.89 -7.64
CA THR A 28 -9.19 0.46 -6.87
C THR A 28 -8.65 -0.35 -5.70
N PHE A 29 -9.25 -0.19 -4.53
CA PHE A 29 -8.92 -0.98 -3.34
C PHE A 29 -8.80 -2.47 -3.68
N THR A 30 -7.64 -3.07 -3.38
CA THR A 30 -7.38 -4.49 -3.63
C THR A 30 -7.77 -5.29 -2.40
N SER A 31 -8.93 -5.94 -2.43
CA SER A 31 -9.38 -6.80 -1.33
C SER A 31 -8.60 -8.11 -1.28
N THR A 32 -8.15 -8.48 -0.08
CA THR A 32 -7.41 -9.73 0.17
C THR A 32 -8.24 -10.73 0.94
N GLN A 33 -9.09 -10.25 1.85
CA GLN A 33 -9.91 -11.06 2.74
C GLN A 33 -11.25 -10.36 3.06
N THR A 34 -12.29 -11.15 3.33
CA THR A 34 -13.56 -10.67 3.90
C THR A 34 -13.66 -11.15 5.34
N VAL A 35 -14.10 -10.26 6.23
CA VAL A 35 -14.28 -10.55 7.67
C VAL A 35 -15.58 -9.93 8.17
N ALA A 36 -16.10 -10.45 9.27
CA ALA A 36 -17.26 -9.90 9.97
C ALA A 36 -16.83 -9.02 11.14
N PHE A 37 -17.41 -7.83 11.26
CA PHE A 37 -17.25 -7.00 12.45
C PHE A 37 -17.89 -7.66 13.67
N LYS A 38 -17.19 -7.72 14.81
CA LYS A 38 -17.74 -8.28 16.06
C LYS A 38 -18.01 -7.22 17.10
N ASP A 39 -17.01 -6.40 17.37
CA ASP A 39 -17.05 -5.38 18.41
C ASP A 39 -15.89 -4.41 18.24
N PHE A 40 -15.90 -3.31 18.99
CA PHE A 40 -14.73 -2.45 19.14
C PHE A 40 -14.47 -2.16 20.62
N HIS A 41 -13.21 -1.92 20.96
CA HIS A 41 -12.81 -1.73 22.35
C HIS A 41 -11.71 -0.68 22.50
N ASP A 42 -11.62 -0.10 23.70
CA ASP A 42 -10.48 0.71 24.11
C ASP A 42 -9.21 -0.15 24.26
N PRO A 43 -8.03 0.32 23.85
CA PRO A 43 -7.71 1.71 23.43
C PRO A 43 -7.84 1.97 21.90
N GLY A 44 -8.89 1.47 21.25
CA GLY A 44 -9.20 1.77 19.85
C GLY A 44 -8.79 0.65 18.90
N TYR A 45 -9.40 -0.53 19.05
CA TYR A 45 -9.29 -1.63 18.09
C TYR A 45 -10.64 -2.23 17.73
N LEU A 46 -10.75 -2.71 16.49
CA LEU A 46 -11.85 -3.55 16.02
C LEU A 46 -11.51 -5.01 16.33
N LEU A 47 -12.47 -5.76 16.85
CA LEU A 47 -12.46 -7.21 16.83
C LEU A 47 -13.21 -7.67 15.57
N VAL A 48 -12.52 -8.44 14.73
CA VAL A 48 -13.09 -9.00 13.50
C VAL A 48 -12.95 -10.52 13.50
N GLU A 49 -13.82 -11.21 12.77
CA GLU A 49 -13.81 -12.67 12.65
C GLU A 49 -13.83 -13.11 11.19
N GLN A 50 -13.02 -14.10 10.85
CA GLN A 50 -13.01 -14.75 9.55
C GLN A 50 -14.15 -15.78 9.44
N ASP A 51 -14.43 -16.24 8.21
CA ASP A 51 -15.39 -17.34 7.98
C ASP A 51 -15.00 -18.65 8.71
N SER A 52 -13.72 -18.83 9.03
CA SER A 52 -13.20 -19.96 9.82
C SER A 52 -13.58 -19.90 11.31
N GLY A 53 -14.09 -18.75 11.79
CA GLY A 53 -14.32 -18.47 13.21
C GLY A 53 -13.09 -17.93 13.95
N GLU A 54 -11.96 -17.77 13.27
CA GLU A 54 -10.77 -17.12 13.85
C GLU A 54 -11.01 -15.61 14.00
N ALA A 55 -10.76 -15.09 15.20
CA ALA A 55 -10.94 -13.68 15.52
C ALA A 55 -9.61 -12.98 15.84
N PHE A 56 -9.43 -11.77 15.34
CA PHE A 56 -8.23 -10.98 15.51
C PHE A 56 -8.51 -9.48 15.59
N LYS A 57 -7.48 -8.71 15.93
CA LYS A 57 -7.59 -7.27 16.23
C LYS A 57 -7.06 -6.42 15.09
N LEU A 58 -7.77 -5.33 14.81
CA LEU A 58 -7.34 -4.27 13.90
C LEU A 58 -7.29 -2.95 14.68
N TRP A 59 -6.10 -2.37 14.85
CA TRP A 59 -5.92 -1.18 15.68
C TRP A 59 -6.16 0.09 14.87
N PHE A 60 -6.82 1.09 15.45
CA PHE A 60 -7.06 2.37 14.78
C PHE A 60 -6.88 3.59 15.70
N HIS A 61 -6.67 3.36 17.01
CA HIS A 61 -6.29 4.36 18.01
C HIS A 61 -7.22 5.59 18.12
N TYR A 62 -8.47 5.48 17.65
CA TYR A 62 -9.41 6.61 17.47
C TYR A 62 -8.93 7.72 16.52
N GLU A 63 -7.84 7.48 15.81
CA GLU A 63 -7.22 8.45 14.91
C GLU A 63 -7.74 8.30 13.48
N PHE A 64 -7.93 7.06 13.04
CA PHE A 64 -8.40 6.77 11.69
C PHE A 64 -9.87 6.39 11.60
N ILE A 65 -10.45 6.01 12.73
CA ILE A 65 -11.89 5.75 12.87
C ILE A 65 -12.34 6.50 14.12
N PRO A 66 -13.10 7.60 13.98
CA PRO A 66 -13.65 8.31 15.12
C PRO A 66 -14.57 7.41 15.94
N TYR A 67 -14.64 7.63 17.25
CA TYR A 67 -15.52 6.88 18.15
C TYR A 67 -16.98 6.92 17.67
N GLU A 68 -17.44 8.10 17.25
CA GLU A 68 -18.80 8.33 16.77
C GLU A 68 -19.09 7.57 15.48
N ASP A 69 -18.08 7.29 14.67
CA ASP A 69 -18.23 6.53 13.43
C ASP A 69 -18.31 5.03 13.73
N VAL A 70 -17.36 4.48 14.49
CA VAL A 70 -17.34 3.04 14.83
C VAL A 70 -18.53 2.63 15.72
N LEU A 71 -19.10 3.55 16.51
CA LEU A 71 -20.32 3.29 17.28
C LEU A 71 -21.54 2.98 16.39
N THR A 72 -21.52 3.40 15.13
CA THR A 72 -22.58 3.07 14.15
C THR A 72 -22.40 1.71 13.50
N TRP A 73 -21.35 0.97 13.84
CA TRP A 73 -21.05 -0.31 13.20
C TRP A 73 -21.88 -1.43 13.81
N GLU A 74 -22.48 -2.26 12.96
CA GLU A 74 -23.38 -3.33 13.37
C GLU A 74 -22.63 -4.66 13.42
N ARG A 75 -22.75 -5.38 14.54
CA ARG A 75 -22.18 -6.73 14.66
C ARG A 75 -22.64 -7.63 13.51
N GLY A 76 -21.69 -8.28 12.86
CA GLY A 76 -21.90 -9.15 11.71
C GLY A 76 -21.79 -8.43 10.37
N GLU A 77 -21.65 -7.11 10.34
CA GLU A 77 -21.48 -6.40 9.07
C GLU A 77 -20.19 -6.80 8.35
N THR A 78 -20.26 -6.80 7.03
CA THR A 78 -19.17 -7.25 6.17
C THR A 78 -18.13 -6.15 6.00
N LEU A 79 -16.90 -6.50 6.36
CA LEU A 79 -15.70 -5.70 6.14
C LEU A 79 -14.79 -6.41 5.14
N LYS A 80 -14.09 -5.65 4.30
CA LYS A 80 -13.07 -6.17 3.41
C LYS A 80 -11.70 -5.67 3.84
N LEU A 81 -10.78 -6.57 4.13
CA LEU A 81 -9.38 -6.22 4.35
C LEU A 81 -8.68 -6.13 3.00
N GLY A 82 -7.72 -5.22 2.89
CA GLY A 82 -7.06 -4.99 1.63
C GLY A 82 -6.14 -3.78 1.62
N ILE A 83 -5.72 -3.43 0.41
CA ILE A 83 -4.72 -2.39 0.18
C ILE A 83 -5.37 -1.26 -0.61
N ASP A 84 -5.32 -0.06 -0.04
CA ASP A 84 -5.51 1.17 -0.80
C ASP A 84 -4.15 1.62 -1.36
N PRO A 85 -4.07 1.93 -2.66
CA PRO A 85 -2.81 2.26 -3.34
C PRO A 85 -2.15 3.54 -2.83
N THR A 86 -2.89 4.41 -2.14
CA THR A 86 -2.42 5.70 -1.64
C THR A 86 -2.32 5.78 -0.12
N ARG A 87 -3.01 4.88 0.58
CA ARG A 87 -3.13 4.84 2.05
C ARG A 87 -2.59 3.55 2.68
N GLY A 88 -2.19 2.58 1.88
CA GLY A 88 -1.65 1.28 2.33
C GLY A 88 -2.74 0.34 2.82
N SER A 89 -2.39 -0.54 3.76
CA SER A 89 -3.33 -1.54 4.30
C SER A 89 -4.44 -0.89 5.12
N GLY A 90 -5.64 -1.44 5.02
CA GLY A 90 -6.77 -0.99 5.82
C GLY A 90 -8.01 -1.86 5.66
N VAL A 91 -9.15 -1.33 6.10
CA VAL A 91 -10.44 -2.00 6.00
C VAL A 91 -11.40 -1.15 5.17
N PHE A 92 -12.06 -1.78 4.21
CA PHE A 92 -13.15 -1.20 3.44
C PHE A 92 -14.48 -1.69 4.01
N ARG A 93 -15.26 -0.77 4.57
CA ARG A 93 -16.59 -1.04 5.10
C ARG A 93 -17.60 -1.01 3.95
N VAL A 94 -18.32 -2.11 3.76
CA VAL A 94 -19.25 -2.25 2.62
C VAL A 94 -20.50 -1.37 2.81
N ALA A 95 -20.95 -1.18 4.05
CA ALA A 95 -22.19 -0.46 4.37
C ALA A 95 -22.18 1.01 3.93
N ASP A 96 -21.04 1.69 4.03
CA ASP A 96 -20.88 3.11 3.66
C ASP A 96 -19.89 3.34 2.51
N ALA A 97 -19.35 2.26 1.94
CA ALA A 97 -18.37 2.27 0.86
C ALA A 97 -17.11 3.10 1.17
N LYS A 98 -16.68 3.13 2.44
CA LYS A 98 -15.49 3.86 2.87
C LYS A 98 -14.33 2.93 3.22
N PHE A 99 -13.13 3.43 2.96
CA PHE A 99 -11.89 2.84 3.48
C PHE A 99 -11.48 3.55 4.75
N TYR A 100 -11.10 2.74 5.74
CA TYR A 100 -10.57 3.14 7.02
C TYR A 100 -9.16 2.58 7.17
N LYS A 101 -8.24 3.45 7.57
CA LYS A 101 -6.88 3.01 7.91
C LYS A 101 -6.93 2.28 9.24
N VAL A 102 -6.29 1.11 9.30
CA VAL A 102 -6.08 0.36 10.54
C VAL A 102 -4.67 -0.24 10.50
N PHE A 103 -4.15 -0.62 11.66
CA PHE A 103 -2.92 -1.34 11.84
C PHE A 103 -3.23 -2.81 12.14
N PHE A 104 -2.45 -3.67 11.51
CA PHE A 104 -2.58 -5.11 11.61
C PHE A 104 -1.49 -5.62 12.55
N SER A 105 -1.76 -6.70 13.28
CA SER A 105 -0.66 -7.56 13.71
C SER A 105 0.00 -8.17 12.48
N ASP A 106 1.32 -8.34 12.49
CA ASP A 106 2.13 -8.81 11.35
C ASP A 106 1.46 -9.98 10.59
N GLU A 107 0.86 -10.95 11.30
CA GLU A 107 0.25 -12.16 10.71
C GLU A 107 -1.01 -11.92 9.84
N HIS A 108 -1.59 -10.71 9.85
CA HIS A 108 -2.84 -10.41 9.15
C HIS A 108 -2.74 -9.21 8.21
N ASP A 109 -1.55 -8.68 7.94
CA ASP A 109 -1.38 -7.55 7.03
C ASP A 109 -1.78 -7.96 5.59
N PRO A 110 -2.72 -7.26 4.94
CA PRO A 110 -3.06 -7.48 3.53
C PRO A 110 -1.86 -7.43 2.57
N ILE A 111 -0.82 -6.66 2.88
CA ILE A 111 0.39 -6.59 2.05
C ILE A 111 1.11 -7.93 2.06
N ASP A 112 1.28 -8.54 3.23
CA ASP A 112 1.97 -9.82 3.40
C ASP A 112 1.17 -10.95 2.71
N SER A 113 -0.17 -10.92 2.84
CA SER A 113 -1.04 -11.85 2.11
C SER A 113 -0.96 -11.72 0.57
N VAL A 114 -0.68 -10.53 0.04
CA VAL A 114 -0.46 -10.34 -1.39
C VAL A 114 0.93 -10.82 -1.80
N GLU A 115 1.96 -10.57 -0.99
CA GLU A 115 3.31 -11.10 -1.20
C GLU A 115 3.30 -12.62 -1.26
N ASP A 116 2.75 -13.28 -0.23
CA ASP A 116 2.72 -14.73 -0.10
C ASP A 116 2.04 -15.39 -1.30
N ARG A 117 0.85 -14.91 -1.67
CA ARG A 117 0.13 -15.43 -2.85
C ARG A 117 0.90 -15.20 -4.15
N CYS A 118 1.61 -14.08 -4.26
CA CYS A 118 2.45 -13.82 -5.42
C CYS A 118 3.63 -14.80 -5.47
N LEU A 119 4.32 -15.03 -4.36
CA LEU A 119 5.46 -15.94 -4.27
C LEU A 119 5.04 -17.39 -4.52
N GLU A 120 3.91 -17.83 -3.99
CA GLU A 120 3.32 -19.16 -4.25
C GLU A 120 3.02 -19.38 -5.73
N ALA A 121 2.51 -18.35 -6.42
CA ALA A 121 2.21 -18.42 -7.84
C ALA A 121 3.46 -18.34 -8.75
N ASN A 122 4.59 -17.84 -8.23
CA ASN A 122 5.78 -17.53 -9.02
C ASN A 122 7.02 -18.31 -8.57
N GLY A 123 7.32 -19.40 -9.29
CA GLY A 123 8.54 -20.20 -9.03
C GLY A 123 9.82 -19.72 -9.73
N SER A 124 9.74 -18.71 -10.60
CA SER A 124 10.91 -18.19 -11.34
C SER A 124 11.58 -17.05 -10.58
N THR A 125 12.89 -16.87 -10.72
CA THR A 125 13.56 -15.74 -10.08
C THR A 125 13.00 -14.39 -10.52
N MET A 126 12.63 -14.24 -11.79
CA MET A 126 12.04 -13.00 -12.29
C MET A 126 10.67 -12.73 -11.65
N GLY A 127 9.84 -13.77 -11.50
CA GLY A 127 8.55 -13.66 -10.84
C GLY A 127 8.69 -13.33 -9.34
N ILE A 128 9.63 -13.97 -8.64
CA ILE A 128 9.95 -13.64 -7.23
C ILE A 128 10.38 -12.18 -7.09
N ALA A 129 11.26 -11.69 -7.97
CA ALA A 129 11.68 -10.29 -7.96
C ALA A 129 10.52 -9.33 -8.23
N GLN A 130 9.59 -9.71 -9.12
CA GLN A 130 8.37 -8.93 -9.36
C GLN A 130 7.49 -8.86 -8.11
N CYS A 131 7.27 -9.98 -7.41
CA CYS A 131 6.51 -10.01 -6.16
C CYS A 131 7.07 -9.02 -5.13
N TYR A 132 8.38 -9.09 -4.85
CA TYR A 132 9.01 -8.16 -3.91
C TYR A 132 8.96 -6.70 -4.39
N SER A 133 9.02 -6.45 -5.70
CA SER A 133 8.85 -5.10 -6.25
C SER A 133 7.44 -4.57 -6.02
N GLU A 134 6.43 -5.42 -6.10
CA GLU A 134 5.04 -5.04 -5.83
C GLU A 134 4.81 -4.80 -4.34
N THR A 135 5.30 -5.69 -3.46
CA THR A 135 5.27 -5.48 -2.00
C THR A 135 5.93 -4.16 -1.64
N TYR A 136 7.10 -3.87 -2.24
CA TYR A 136 7.83 -2.62 -1.99
C TYR A 136 6.95 -1.39 -2.27
N ARG A 137 6.20 -1.44 -3.38
CA ARG A 137 5.28 -0.36 -3.76
C ARG A 137 4.19 -0.17 -2.69
N TYR A 138 3.58 -1.25 -2.22
CA TYR A 138 2.53 -1.16 -1.20
C TYR A 138 3.05 -0.65 0.14
N VAL A 139 4.17 -1.19 0.64
CA VAL A 139 4.78 -0.75 1.90
C VAL A 139 5.24 0.71 1.78
N SER A 140 5.81 1.10 0.63
CA SER A 140 6.21 2.50 0.39
C SER A 140 5.02 3.46 0.40
N ALA A 141 3.88 3.07 -0.18
CA ALA A 141 2.67 3.88 -0.17
C ALA A 141 2.14 4.04 1.26
N ASP A 142 2.15 2.96 2.05
CA ASP A 142 1.76 2.94 3.45
C ASP A 142 2.63 3.89 4.31
N ILE A 143 3.95 3.70 4.28
CA ILE A 143 4.92 4.58 4.96
C ILE A 143 4.73 6.04 4.56
N SER A 144 4.55 6.31 3.26
CA SER A 144 4.35 7.68 2.77
C SER A 144 3.06 8.30 3.29
N TYR A 145 2.00 7.50 3.43
CA TYR A 145 0.77 7.94 4.07
C TYR A 145 0.98 8.28 5.54
N LEU A 146 1.60 7.38 6.31
CA LEU A 146 1.86 7.58 7.74
C LEU A 146 2.74 8.81 8.01
N ILE A 147 3.79 9.02 7.22
CA ILE A 147 4.65 10.20 7.33
C ILE A 147 3.86 11.49 7.08
N ARG A 148 3.01 11.51 6.05
CA ARG A 148 2.18 12.69 5.76
C ARG A 148 1.19 12.95 6.90
N ASP A 149 0.50 11.92 7.37
CA ASP A 149 -0.48 12.06 8.46
C ASP A 149 0.18 12.58 9.73
N LEU A 150 1.23 11.90 10.21
CA LEU A 150 2.02 12.31 11.38
C LEU A 150 2.63 13.71 11.22
N GLY A 151 3.04 14.06 9.99
CA GLY A 151 3.57 15.37 9.63
C GLY A 151 2.58 16.52 9.85
N THR A 152 1.27 16.25 9.72
CA THR A 152 0.22 17.25 9.96
C THR A 152 -0.17 17.38 11.44
N ARG A 153 0.25 16.46 12.29
CA ARG A 153 -0.10 16.45 13.72
C ARG A 153 0.72 17.48 14.49
N ARG A 154 0.03 18.29 15.32
CA ARG A 154 0.66 19.26 16.22
C ARG A 154 1.63 18.50 17.14
N ASN A 155 2.93 18.73 16.96
CA ASN A 155 4.08 18.23 17.76
C ASN A 155 4.88 17.05 17.19
N LEU A 156 4.39 16.30 16.19
CA LEU A 156 5.14 15.16 15.65
C LEU A 156 5.90 15.49 14.36
N GLY A 157 5.49 16.51 13.60
CA GLY A 157 6.06 16.76 12.27
C GLY A 157 7.59 16.89 12.21
N TYR A 158 8.24 17.53 13.19
CA TYR A 158 9.71 17.61 13.21
C TYR A 158 10.36 16.24 13.47
N GLN A 159 9.84 15.47 14.43
CA GLN A 159 10.37 14.15 14.78
C GLN A 159 10.13 13.15 13.65
N THR A 160 8.93 13.14 13.07
CA THR A 160 8.56 12.30 11.93
C THR A 160 9.41 12.61 10.71
N ASN A 161 9.64 13.89 10.38
CA ASN A 161 10.47 14.25 9.22
C ASN A 161 11.94 13.83 9.41
N ASN A 162 12.49 13.97 10.62
CA ASN A 162 13.84 13.50 10.92
C ASN A 162 13.94 11.98 10.88
N PHE A 163 12.95 11.28 11.43
CA PHE A 163 12.86 9.81 11.35
C PHE A 163 12.79 9.33 9.90
N ALA A 164 11.86 9.87 9.12
CA ALA A 164 11.71 9.56 7.69
C ALA A 164 12.99 9.85 6.90
N SER A 165 13.65 10.98 7.16
CA SER A 165 14.93 11.32 6.52
C SER A 165 16.04 10.35 6.90
N SER A 166 16.10 9.93 8.17
CA SER A 166 17.08 8.97 8.67
C SER A 166 16.87 7.59 8.03
N MET A 167 15.62 7.13 7.95
CA MET A 167 15.27 5.85 7.33
C MET A 167 15.52 5.86 5.82
N LYS A 168 15.19 6.95 5.12
CA LYS A 168 15.56 7.13 3.71
C LYS A 168 17.08 7.05 3.51
N THR A 169 17.85 7.69 4.38
CA THR A 169 19.32 7.66 4.34
C THR A 169 19.85 6.24 4.59
N ALA A 170 19.29 5.52 5.56
CA ALA A 170 19.64 4.13 5.84
C ALA A 170 19.34 3.22 4.64
N ARG A 171 18.18 3.38 3.99
CA ARG A 171 17.82 2.66 2.75
C ARG A 171 18.80 2.94 1.61
N GLN A 172 19.17 4.20 1.40
CA GLN A 172 20.16 4.58 0.38
C GLN A 172 21.55 4.02 0.68
N ALA A 173 21.99 4.09 1.94
CA ALA A 173 23.27 3.52 2.36
C ALA A 173 23.30 2.00 2.19
N TYR A 174 22.21 1.30 2.54
CA TYR A 174 22.09 -0.14 2.32
C TYR A 174 22.14 -0.49 0.82
N ALA A 175 21.40 0.23 -0.02
CA ALA A 175 21.42 0.02 -1.47
C ALA A 175 22.83 0.22 -2.07
N ALA A 176 23.55 1.25 -1.62
CA ALA A 176 24.91 1.52 -2.06
C ALA A 176 25.91 0.45 -1.58
N LEU A 177 25.83 0.03 -0.31
CA LEU A 177 26.64 -1.07 0.23
C LEU A 177 26.37 -2.37 -0.52
N PHE A 178 25.09 -2.65 -0.81
CA PHE A 178 24.71 -3.84 -1.56
C PHE A 178 25.32 -3.83 -2.96
N SER A 179 25.16 -2.75 -3.73
CA SER A 179 25.78 -2.59 -5.06
C SER A 179 27.31 -2.78 -4.98
N ALA A 180 27.97 -2.14 -4.01
CA ALA A 180 29.42 -2.28 -3.84
C ALA A 180 29.89 -3.72 -3.54
N VAL A 181 29.13 -4.50 -2.76
CA VAL A 181 29.47 -5.87 -2.37
C VAL A 181 29.08 -6.89 -3.44
N TRP A 182 27.95 -6.69 -4.12
CA TRP A 182 27.31 -7.69 -4.98
C TRP A 182 27.45 -7.43 -6.48
N ASP A 183 27.77 -6.21 -6.92
CA ASP A 183 28.17 -5.97 -8.32
C ASP A 183 29.43 -6.77 -8.70
N GLN A 184 30.22 -7.19 -7.70
CA GLN A 184 31.38 -8.06 -7.91
C GLN A 184 31.05 -9.57 -7.91
N ARG A 185 29.87 -9.97 -7.41
CA ARG A 185 29.50 -11.39 -7.23
C ARG A 185 28.36 -11.86 -8.13
N GLY A 186 27.53 -10.94 -8.63
CA GLY A 186 26.51 -11.17 -9.66
C GLY A 186 25.43 -12.20 -9.29
N GLY A 187 24.34 -12.17 -10.04
CA GLY A 187 23.35 -13.23 -10.04
C GLY A 187 22.06 -12.93 -9.29
N SER A 188 21.04 -13.71 -9.65
CA SER A 188 19.64 -13.45 -9.36
C SER A 188 19.27 -13.68 -7.88
N VAL A 189 20.02 -14.53 -7.18
CA VAL A 189 19.93 -14.74 -5.72
C VAL A 189 20.35 -13.50 -4.93
N GLY A 190 21.39 -12.78 -5.40
CA GLY A 190 21.83 -11.54 -4.78
C GLY A 190 20.73 -10.49 -4.83
N THR A 191 20.15 -10.27 -6.01
CA THR A 191 19.04 -9.33 -6.21
C THR A 191 17.86 -9.64 -5.32
N ILE A 192 17.43 -10.91 -5.23
CA ILE A 192 16.36 -11.31 -4.32
C ILE A 192 16.71 -10.95 -2.87
N ASN A 193 17.91 -11.29 -2.41
CA ASN A 193 18.33 -11.03 -1.04
C ASN A 193 18.36 -9.52 -0.71
N GLN A 194 18.77 -8.68 -1.67
CA GLN A 194 18.68 -7.22 -1.53
C GLN A 194 17.23 -6.77 -1.31
N MET A 195 16.31 -7.25 -2.14
CA MET A 195 14.91 -6.84 -2.10
C MET A 195 14.24 -7.28 -0.80
N THR A 196 14.43 -8.55 -0.40
CA THR A 196 13.89 -9.06 0.87
C THR A 196 14.45 -8.28 2.07
N THR A 197 15.74 -7.95 2.08
CA THR A 197 16.33 -7.16 3.19
C THR A 197 15.80 -5.73 3.21
N MET A 198 15.65 -5.10 2.05
CA MET A 198 15.05 -3.77 1.94
C MET A 198 13.61 -3.76 2.45
N LEU A 199 12.82 -4.77 2.07
CA LEU A 199 11.45 -4.93 2.55
C LEU A 199 11.41 -5.08 4.07
N ARG A 200 12.24 -5.93 4.66
CA ARG A 200 12.32 -6.07 6.13
C ARG A 200 12.61 -4.74 6.82
N LEU A 201 13.54 -3.94 6.28
CA LEU A 201 13.82 -2.59 6.80
C LEU A 201 12.60 -1.68 6.70
N MET A 202 11.82 -1.79 5.62
CA MET A 202 10.61 -1.00 5.44
C MET A 202 9.45 -1.47 6.32
N HIS A 203 9.26 -2.76 6.56
CA HIS A 203 8.30 -3.23 7.57
C HIS A 203 8.66 -2.72 8.96
N ALA A 204 9.95 -2.73 9.32
CA ALA A 204 10.40 -2.12 10.57
C ALA A 204 10.15 -0.60 10.62
N GLU A 205 10.39 0.11 9.51
CA GLU A 205 10.07 1.54 9.36
C GLU A 205 8.57 1.79 9.56
N LYS A 206 7.73 0.99 8.92
CA LYS A 206 6.27 1.04 9.05
C LYS A 206 5.86 0.83 10.51
N GLY A 207 6.25 -0.28 11.14
CA GLY A 207 5.87 -0.57 12.53
C GLY A 207 6.36 0.50 13.51
N ALA A 208 7.54 1.09 13.28
CA ALA A 208 8.01 2.21 14.09
C ALA A 208 7.16 3.48 13.93
N LEU A 209 6.63 3.76 12.73
CA LEU A 209 5.70 4.86 12.49
C LEU A 209 4.32 4.59 13.10
N GLU A 210 3.84 3.35 13.01
CA GLU A 210 2.56 2.93 13.61
C GLU A 210 2.61 3.06 15.15
N GLY A 211 3.74 2.73 15.77
CA GLY A 211 3.95 2.92 17.21
C GLY A 211 4.03 4.37 17.71
N LEU A 212 3.90 5.37 16.82
CA LEU A 212 3.79 6.79 17.20
C LEU A 212 2.33 7.25 17.39
N TYR A 213 1.36 6.36 17.13
CA TYR A 213 -0.07 6.55 17.39
C TYR A 213 -0.47 5.94 18.74
#